data_AF-A0A373CQ44-F1
#
_entry.id   AF-A0A373CQ44-F1
#
_cell.length_a   1.000
_cell.length_b   1.000
_cell.length_c   1.000
_cell.angle_alpha   90.00
_cell.angle_beta   90.00
_cell.angle_gamma   90.00
#
_symmetry.space_group_name_H-M   'P 1'
#
loop_
_entity.id
_entity.type
_entity.pdbx_description
1 polymer ?
#
loop_
_entity_poly.entity_id
_entity_poly.type
_entity_poly.pdbx_seq_one_letter_code
_entity_poly.pdbx_strand_id
1 'polypeptide(L)'
;MAPKTILSNEDLGKKIKVRRNELRLTIEEAASRAGVGVKTWCRYESGGSIRKDKCKGICKALNWRSFPDNAGSEPGKNLIEEYKGHKAWSQFLADNYGVKAAVSFAVGSDVLLDYIEQDLSDLASMPVDSHIGQLNTSFIKMDLPAQFLMRYTYDFLYQMKCTLVHLRRSLSTGRMVKAHTVMEELIIYLCNEEAMAFMEVSDERVATDSKNLGYSEDWVFDMFDDEDIITFLYSNSNLEEDHPYFFTHWNEQQFYMDNE
;
A
#
# COMPACT_ATOMS: atom_id res chain seq x y z
N MET A 1 19.47 1.57 15.27
CA MET A 1 19.97 2.34 14.10
C MET A 1 19.57 3.81 14.29
N ALA A 2 20.47 4.76 14.04
CA ALA A 2 20.16 6.18 14.20
C ALA A 2 19.10 6.62 13.15
N PRO A 3 18.09 7.43 13.52
CA PRO A 3 17.07 7.86 12.57
C PRO A 3 17.69 8.75 11.48
N LYS A 4 17.55 8.34 10.22
CA LYS A 4 17.98 9.13 9.05
C LYS A 4 17.22 10.46 9.06
N THR A 5 17.98 11.55 9.16
CA THR A 5 17.45 12.90 9.30
C THR A 5 17.72 13.68 8.02
N ILE A 6 16.70 14.31 7.46
CA ILE A 6 16.83 15.22 6.33
C ILE A 6 17.29 16.56 6.88
N LEU A 7 18.39 17.06 6.33
CA LEU A 7 18.85 18.43 6.56
C LEU A 7 17.88 19.38 5.87
N SER A 8 16.86 19.82 6.60
CA SER A 8 16.03 20.94 6.16
C SER A 8 16.90 22.19 6.08
N ASN A 9 16.76 22.95 5.00
CA ASN A 9 17.34 24.29 4.88
C ASN A 9 16.24 25.35 5.09
N GLU A 10 16.62 26.62 5.20
CA GLU A 10 15.65 27.73 5.37
C GLU A 10 14.63 27.80 4.22
N ASP A 11 15.01 27.38 3.01
CA ASP A 11 14.14 27.43 1.84
C ASP A 11 13.02 26.39 1.90
N LEU A 12 13.30 25.19 2.42
CA LEU A 12 12.28 24.17 2.68
C LEU A 12 11.33 24.62 3.80
N GLY A 13 11.86 25.22 4.87
CA GLY A 13 11.03 25.78 5.95
C GLY A 13 10.07 26.86 5.45
N LYS A 14 10.55 27.75 4.56
CA LYS A 14 9.72 28.74 3.87
C LYS A 14 8.64 28.10 3.00
N LYS A 15 8.96 27.05 2.23
CA LYS A 15 7.97 26.31 1.41
C LYS A 15 6.86 25.70 2.25
N ILE A 16 7.21 25.06 3.38
CA ILE A 16 6.24 24.49 4.32
C ILE A 16 5.29 25.57 4.85
N LYS A 17 5.86 26.71 5.27
CA LYS A 17 5.08 27.85 5.79
C LYS A 17 4.16 28.47 4.74
N VAL A 18 4.67 28.70 3.52
CA VAL A 18 3.89 29.25 2.40
C VAL A 18 2.72 28.33 2.08
N ARG A 19 2.98 27.03 1.94
CA ARG A 19 1.92 26.06 1.61
C ARG A 19 0.86 25.96 2.71
N ARG A 20 1.26 25.97 3.99
CA ARG A 20 0.30 25.98 5.10
C ARG A 20 -0.63 27.19 5.01
N ASN A 21 -0.08 28.37 4.72
CA ASN A 21 -0.86 29.60 4.58
C ASN A 21 -1.78 29.57 3.35
N GLU A 22 -1.35 29.01 2.21
CA GLU A 22 -2.20 28.80 1.03
C GLU A 22 -3.41 27.94 1.35
N LEU A 23 -3.22 26.90 2.17
CA LEU A 23 -4.28 26.02 2.65
C LEU A 23 -5.10 26.62 3.80
N ARG A 24 -4.78 27.85 4.23
CA ARG A 24 -5.42 28.57 5.34
C ARG A 24 -5.44 27.78 6.65
N LEU A 25 -4.41 26.97 6.89
CA LEU A 25 -4.28 26.17 8.11
C LEU A 25 -3.53 26.96 9.20
N THR A 26 -4.01 26.82 10.44
CA THR A 26 -3.25 27.23 11.63
C THR A 26 -2.07 26.28 11.87
N ILE A 27 -1.11 26.72 12.69
CA ILE A 27 0.05 25.89 13.04
C ILE A 27 -0.41 24.65 13.80
N GLU A 28 -1.39 24.81 14.68
CA GLU A 28 -1.99 23.78 15.51
C GLU A 28 -2.68 22.71 14.65
N GLU A 29 -3.48 23.13 13.66
CA GLU A 29 -4.15 22.22 12.73
C GLU A 29 -3.15 21.46 11.85
N ALA A 30 -2.13 22.13 11.33
CA ALA A 30 -1.13 21.49 10.48
C ALA A 30 -0.28 20.48 11.28
N ALA A 31 0.13 20.84 12.50
CA ALA A 31 0.84 19.95 13.41
C ALA A 31 0.00 18.71 13.76
N SER A 32 -1.28 18.92 14.09
CA SER A 32 -2.21 17.83 14.39
C SER A 32 -2.39 16.89 13.19
N ARG A 33 -2.57 17.43 11.97
CA ARG A 33 -2.71 16.63 10.74
C ARG A 33 -1.45 15.83 10.40
N ALA A 34 -0.28 16.34 10.76
CA ALA A 34 1.00 15.67 10.53
C ALA A 34 1.41 14.69 11.65
N GLY A 35 0.62 14.58 12.73
CA GLY A 35 0.97 13.74 13.87
C GLY A 35 2.24 14.22 14.59
N VAL A 36 2.46 15.53 14.69
CA VAL A 36 3.59 16.15 15.39
C VAL A 36 3.13 17.25 16.36
N GLY A 37 3.98 17.60 17.33
CA GLY A 37 3.69 18.70 18.26
C GLY A 37 3.84 20.08 17.61
N VAL A 38 3.11 21.08 18.12
CA VAL A 38 3.13 22.48 17.65
C VAL A 38 4.56 23.05 17.61
N LYS A 39 5.34 22.85 18.67
CA LYS A 39 6.76 23.31 18.72
C LYS A 39 7.64 22.63 17.66
N THR A 40 7.34 21.37 17.33
CA THR A 40 8.03 20.61 16.29
C THR A 40 7.70 21.16 14.91
N TRP A 41 6.44 21.51 14.67
CA TRP A 41 6.02 22.17 13.43
C TRP A 41 6.67 23.55 13.24
N CYS A 42 6.67 24.40 14.28
CA CYS A 42 7.35 25.70 14.24
C CYS A 42 8.84 25.58 13.90
N ARG A 43 9.49 24.52 14.41
CA ARG A 43 10.89 24.20 14.09
C ARG A 43 11.07 23.86 12.61
N TYR A 44 10.14 23.13 12.00
CA TYR A 44 10.18 22.81 10.56
C TYR A 44 10.03 24.07 9.71
N GLU A 45 9.10 24.97 10.04
CA GLU A 45 8.93 26.24 9.31
C GLU A 45 10.13 27.18 9.42
N SER A 46 10.92 27.03 10.48
CA SER A 46 12.15 27.80 10.71
C SER A 46 13.39 27.10 10.11
N GLY A 47 13.20 26.06 9.29
CA GLY A 47 14.28 25.35 8.61
C GLY A 47 15.01 24.31 9.47
N GLY A 48 14.44 23.91 10.61
CA GLY A 48 15.01 22.87 11.46
C GLY A 48 14.90 21.48 10.85
N SER A 49 15.88 20.61 11.14
CA SER A 49 15.98 19.23 10.64
C SER A 49 14.69 18.42 10.80
N ILE A 50 14.30 17.68 9.76
CA ILE A 50 13.09 16.85 9.70
C ILE A 50 13.52 15.38 9.65
N ARG A 51 12.97 14.53 10.51
CA ARG A 51 13.25 13.08 10.44
C ARG A 51 12.43 12.45 9.32
N LYS A 52 13.00 11.47 8.60
CA LYS A 52 12.38 10.86 7.41
C LYS A 52 11.00 10.23 7.71
N ASP A 53 10.82 9.67 8.91
CA ASP A 53 9.54 9.13 9.39
C ASP A 53 8.43 10.20 9.53
N LYS A 54 8.80 11.48 9.59
CA LYS A 54 7.85 12.60 9.72
C LYS A 54 7.47 13.24 8.38
N CYS A 55 8.16 12.92 7.29
CA CYS A 55 7.85 13.47 5.96
C CYS A 55 6.46 13.07 5.47
N LYS A 56 6.04 11.80 5.66
CA LYS A 56 4.70 11.32 5.25
C LYS A 56 3.58 12.12 5.95
N GLY A 57 3.74 12.38 7.24
CA GLY A 57 2.81 13.22 8.01
C GLY A 57 2.77 14.67 7.53
N ILE A 58 3.93 15.27 7.23
CA ILE A 58 4.00 16.64 6.72
C ILE A 58 3.37 16.76 5.32
N CYS A 59 3.63 15.80 4.43
CA CYS A 59 3.00 15.76 3.10
C CYS A 59 1.48 15.68 3.19
N LYS A 60 0.98 14.81 4.07
CA LYS A 60 -0.46 14.67 4.35
C LYS A 60 -1.07 15.97 4.88
N ALA A 61 -0.38 16.68 5.78
CA ALA A 61 -0.87 17.95 6.33
C ALA A 61 -0.91 19.09 5.29
N LEU A 62 0.01 19.08 4.32
CA LEU A 62 0.20 20.15 3.33
C LEU A 62 -0.38 19.85 1.94
N ASN A 63 -1.11 18.74 1.80
CA ASN A 63 -1.59 18.23 0.51
C ASN A 63 -0.47 18.20 -0.54
N TRP A 64 0.73 17.78 -0.12
CA TRP A 64 1.86 17.56 -1.01
C TRP A 64 1.87 16.10 -1.45
N ARG A 65 2.01 15.88 -2.76
CA ARG A 65 2.05 14.55 -3.37
C ARG A 65 3.35 13.82 -3.02
N SER A 66 4.46 14.55 -2.96
CA SER A 66 5.75 14.07 -2.48
C SER A 66 6.39 15.15 -1.62
N PHE A 67 7.27 14.74 -0.71
CA PHE A 67 8.05 15.70 0.06
C PHE A 67 8.99 16.41 -0.92
N PRO A 68 9.06 17.75 -0.94
CA PRO A 68 9.92 18.46 -1.86
C PRO A 68 11.38 18.28 -1.42
N ASP A 69 11.93 17.10 -1.73
CA ASP A 69 13.36 16.85 -1.64
C ASP A 69 14.05 17.48 -2.86
N ASN A 70 15.27 17.93 -2.61
CA ASN A 70 16.07 18.80 -3.47
C ASN A 70 16.09 18.35 -4.95
N ALA A 71 16.06 19.34 -5.84
CA ALA A 71 16.33 19.22 -7.28
C ALA A 71 17.79 18.78 -7.58
N GLY A 72 18.20 17.63 -7.05
CA GLY A 72 19.55 17.09 -7.13
C GLY A 72 19.69 15.66 -6.57
N SER A 73 18.59 14.91 -6.40
CA SER A 73 18.67 13.47 -6.17
C SER A 73 19.29 12.78 -7.41
N GLU A 74 20.27 11.92 -7.16
CA GLU A 74 20.81 10.97 -8.14
C GLU A 74 19.68 10.32 -8.96
N PRO A 75 19.93 9.91 -10.24
CA PRO A 75 18.94 9.22 -11.04
C PRO A 75 18.26 8.15 -10.20
N GLY A 76 16.92 8.21 -10.15
CA GLY A 76 16.09 7.40 -9.25
C GLY A 76 16.60 5.96 -9.20
N LYS A 77 16.73 5.42 -7.99
CA LYS A 77 17.23 4.07 -7.78
C LYS A 77 16.41 3.10 -8.64
N ASN A 78 17.10 2.18 -9.31
CA ASN A 78 16.44 1.16 -10.09
C ASN A 78 15.72 0.18 -9.15
N LEU A 79 14.42 0.38 -8.93
CA LEU A 79 13.56 -0.49 -8.11
C LEU A 79 13.71 -1.97 -8.47
N ILE A 80 13.94 -2.29 -9.75
CA ILE A 80 14.17 -3.67 -10.19
C ILE A 80 15.42 -4.26 -9.51
N GLU A 81 16.52 -3.50 -9.47
CA GLU A 81 17.77 -3.99 -8.87
C GLU A 81 17.65 -4.11 -7.36
N GLU A 82 16.92 -3.20 -6.72
CA GLU A 82 16.67 -3.26 -5.27
C GLU A 82 15.82 -4.47 -4.89
N TYR A 83 14.75 -4.73 -5.63
CA TYR A 83 13.77 -5.77 -5.29
C TYR A 83 14.09 -7.15 -5.85
N LYS A 84 15.03 -7.30 -6.80
CA LYS A 84 15.50 -8.62 -7.27
C LYS A 84 16.02 -9.52 -6.16
N GLY A 85 16.61 -8.94 -5.10
CA GLY A 85 17.07 -9.68 -3.91
C GLY A 85 16.02 -9.77 -2.80
N HIS A 86 14.79 -9.29 -3.03
CA HIS A 86 13.77 -9.20 -2.00
C HIS A 86 13.20 -10.57 -1.65
N LYS A 87 12.85 -10.78 -0.38
CA LYS A 87 12.30 -12.05 0.12
C LYS A 87 10.96 -12.45 -0.50
N ALA A 88 10.23 -11.48 -1.07
CA ALA A 88 8.98 -11.71 -1.79
C ALA A 88 9.14 -11.59 -3.32
N TRP A 89 10.38 -11.46 -3.82
CA TRP A 89 10.64 -11.51 -5.26
C TRP A 89 10.16 -12.85 -5.84
N SER A 90 9.45 -12.79 -6.96
CA SER A 90 8.96 -13.98 -7.66
C SER A 90 9.54 -14.03 -9.06
N GLN A 91 10.41 -15.02 -9.30
CA GLN A 91 10.88 -15.29 -10.66
C GLN A 91 9.73 -15.76 -11.55
N PHE A 92 8.76 -16.50 -10.99
CA PHE A 92 7.55 -16.90 -11.70
C PHE A 92 6.77 -15.70 -12.23
N LEU A 93 6.52 -14.68 -11.39
CA LEU A 93 5.84 -13.46 -11.86
C LEU A 93 6.67 -12.73 -12.92
N ALA A 94 7.99 -12.66 -12.73
CA ALA A 94 8.88 -11.99 -13.68
C ALA A 94 8.85 -12.66 -15.06
N ASP A 95 8.81 -13.99 -15.10
CA ASP A 95 8.86 -14.77 -16.34
C ASP A 95 7.51 -14.83 -17.07
N ASN A 96 6.39 -14.86 -16.34
CA ASN A 96 5.05 -15.03 -16.92
C ASN A 96 4.30 -13.71 -17.13
N TYR A 97 4.50 -12.74 -16.25
CA TYR A 97 3.77 -11.45 -16.22
C TYR A 97 4.70 -10.24 -16.29
N GLY A 98 6.00 -10.47 -16.42
CA GLY A 98 7.02 -9.43 -16.57
C GLY A 98 7.66 -9.00 -15.25
N VAL A 99 8.89 -8.50 -15.36
CA VAL A 99 9.71 -8.02 -14.24
C VAL A 99 8.98 -7.01 -13.35
N LYS A 100 8.11 -6.17 -13.94
CA LYS A 100 7.33 -5.21 -13.20
C LYS A 100 6.29 -5.87 -12.28
N ALA A 101 5.60 -6.92 -12.70
CA ALA A 101 4.69 -7.69 -11.84
C ALA A 101 5.42 -8.23 -10.60
N ALA A 102 6.62 -8.76 -10.77
CA ALA A 102 7.46 -9.23 -9.66
C ALA A 102 7.86 -8.12 -8.70
N VAL A 103 8.24 -6.94 -9.21
CA VAL A 103 8.52 -5.76 -8.37
C VAL A 103 7.26 -5.28 -7.67
N SER A 104 6.13 -5.14 -8.39
CA SER A 104 4.86 -4.67 -7.84
C SER A 104 4.40 -5.56 -6.70
N PHE A 105 4.37 -6.89 -6.88
CA PHE A 105 4.04 -7.79 -5.79
C PHE A 105 5.02 -7.66 -4.61
N ALA A 106 6.33 -7.59 -4.88
CA ALA A 106 7.33 -7.50 -3.82
C ALA A 106 7.20 -6.22 -2.97
N VAL A 107 7.02 -5.06 -3.62
CA VAL A 107 6.82 -3.74 -2.98
C VAL A 107 5.47 -3.70 -2.26
N GLY A 108 4.40 -4.02 -2.99
CA GLY A 108 3.03 -3.97 -2.49
C GLY A 108 2.80 -4.88 -1.30
N SER A 109 3.39 -6.09 -1.32
CA SER A 109 3.28 -7.04 -0.22
C SER A 109 3.97 -6.60 1.08
N ASP A 110 4.94 -5.68 1.01
CA ASP A 110 5.50 -5.04 2.20
C ASP A 110 4.59 -3.93 2.72
N VAL A 111 4.14 -3.05 1.83
CA VAL A 111 3.24 -1.94 2.20
C VAL A 111 1.93 -2.46 2.81
N LEU A 112 1.30 -3.43 2.14
CA LEU A 112 0.06 -4.04 2.59
C LEU A 112 0.24 -4.77 3.93
N LEU A 113 1.36 -5.48 4.12
CA LEU A 113 1.64 -6.15 5.39
C LEU A 113 1.79 -5.15 6.53
N ASP A 114 2.52 -4.06 6.32
CA ASP A 114 2.67 -2.99 7.31
C ASP A 114 1.31 -2.38 7.69
N TYR A 115 0.41 -2.18 6.71
CA TYR A 115 -0.94 -1.65 6.94
C TYR A 115 -1.79 -2.62 7.76
N ILE A 116 -1.79 -3.90 7.39
CA ILE A 116 -2.51 -4.94 8.14
C ILE A 116 -1.99 -5.04 9.58
N GLU A 117 -0.67 -5.02 9.77
CA GLU A 117 -0.07 -5.11 11.12
C GLU A 117 -0.40 -3.91 12.00
N GLN A 118 -0.45 -2.70 11.43
CA GLN A 118 -0.84 -1.50 12.15
C GLN A 118 -2.32 -1.55 12.55
N ASP A 119 -3.22 -1.89 11.63
CA ASP A 119 -4.65 -1.98 11.93
C ASP A 119 -4.97 -3.13 12.90
N LEU A 120 -4.25 -4.25 12.82
CA LEU A 120 -4.32 -5.32 13.83
C LEU A 120 -3.89 -4.84 15.21
N SER A 121 -2.80 -4.08 15.29
CA SER A 121 -2.34 -3.50 16.56
C SER A 121 -3.40 -2.59 17.18
N ASP A 122 -4.08 -1.78 16.36
CA ASP A 122 -5.09 -0.85 16.83
C ASP A 122 -6.38 -1.59 17.24
N LEU A 123 -6.81 -2.59 16.46
CA LEU A 123 -7.95 -3.45 16.82
C LEU A 123 -7.71 -4.27 18.08
N ALA A 124 -6.46 -4.70 18.35
CA ALA A 124 -6.14 -5.44 19.57
C ALA A 124 -6.43 -4.65 20.87
N SER A 125 -6.52 -3.32 20.77
CA SER A 125 -6.88 -2.45 21.90
C SER A 125 -8.39 -2.20 22.02
N MET A 126 -9.19 -2.71 21.08
CA MET A 126 -10.63 -2.53 21.04
C MET A 126 -11.38 -3.73 21.66
N PRO A 127 -12.67 -3.59 21.99
CA PRO A 127 -13.50 -4.72 22.38
C PRO A 127 -13.55 -5.81 21.30
N VAL A 128 -13.83 -7.04 21.73
CA VAL A 128 -14.16 -8.15 20.82
C VAL A 128 -15.31 -7.71 19.89
N ASP A 129 -15.27 -8.19 18.65
CA ASP A 129 -16.19 -7.85 17.56
C ASP A 129 -16.05 -6.42 17.00
N SER A 130 -15.05 -5.65 17.44
CA SER A 130 -14.69 -4.41 16.75
C SER A 130 -14.14 -4.68 15.35
N HIS A 131 -14.36 -3.72 14.46
CA HIS A 131 -13.97 -3.78 13.05
C HIS A 131 -13.25 -2.49 12.61
N ILE A 132 -12.49 -2.55 11.51
CA ILE A 132 -11.63 -1.43 11.06
C ILE A 132 -12.41 -0.13 10.82
N GLY A 133 -13.72 -0.23 10.55
CA GLY A 133 -14.59 0.93 10.38
C GLY A 133 -14.69 1.82 11.63
N GLN A 134 -14.41 1.27 12.81
CA GLN A 134 -14.43 1.96 14.11
C GLN A 134 -13.07 2.54 14.52
N LEU A 135 -11.99 2.22 13.80
CA LEU A 135 -10.68 2.80 14.08
C LEU A 135 -10.66 4.29 13.77
N ASN A 136 -9.99 5.08 14.62
CA ASN A 136 -9.77 6.51 14.40
C ASN A 136 -8.98 6.78 13.11
N THR A 137 -8.04 5.88 12.79
CA THR A 137 -7.26 5.89 11.56
C THR A 137 -6.97 4.44 11.22
N SER A 138 -7.48 3.99 10.08
CA SER A 138 -7.16 2.69 9.51
C SER A 138 -6.39 2.92 8.22
N PHE A 139 -5.37 2.09 8.00
CA PHE A 139 -4.54 2.15 6.81
C PHE A 139 -5.16 1.40 5.64
N ILE A 140 -5.92 0.32 5.89
CA ILE A 140 -6.48 -0.53 4.83
C ILE A 140 -7.98 -0.29 4.55
N LYS A 141 -8.67 0.50 5.40
CA LYS A 141 -10.12 0.72 5.31
C LYS A 141 -10.60 1.26 3.97
N MET A 142 -9.80 2.10 3.31
CA MET A 142 -10.20 2.71 2.04
C MET A 142 -9.94 1.78 0.84
N ASP A 143 -9.11 0.77 1.02
CA ASP A 143 -8.68 -0.14 -0.06
C ASP A 143 -9.56 -1.39 -0.07
N LEU A 144 -10.08 -1.81 1.09
CA LEU A 144 -11.02 -2.92 1.18
C LEU A 144 -12.42 -2.57 0.63
N PRO A 145 -13.16 -3.55 0.08
CA PRO A 145 -14.51 -3.35 -0.43
C PRO A 145 -15.46 -2.76 0.61
N ALA A 146 -16.17 -1.68 0.27
CA ALA A 146 -17.00 -0.97 1.24
C ALA A 146 -18.21 -1.78 1.72
N GLN A 147 -18.73 -2.70 0.89
CA GLN A 147 -19.93 -3.50 1.17
C GLN A 147 -19.84 -4.27 2.50
N PHE A 148 -18.65 -4.77 2.84
CA PHE A 148 -18.43 -5.62 4.02
C PHE A 148 -17.66 -4.93 5.15
N LEU A 149 -17.63 -3.58 5.18
CA LEU A 149 -16.85 -2.80 6.15
C LEU A 149 -17.01 -3.22 7.62
N MET A 150 -18.21 -3.66 8.00
CA MET A 150 -18.52 -4.09 9.37
C MET A 150 -18.06 -5.51 9.69
N ARG A 151 -17.59 -6.27 8.69
CA ARG A 151 -17.10 -7.65 8.81
C ARG A 151 -15.57 -7.74 8.92
N TYR A 152 -14.86 -6.65 8.66
CA TYR A 152 -13.40 -6.59 8.75
C TYR A 152 -12.94 -6.45 10.21
N THR A 153 -13.04 -7.55 10.95
CA THR A 153 -12.64 -7.68 12.36
C THR A 153 -11.15 -8.03 12.50
N TYR A 154 -10.68 -8.16 13.75
CA TYR A 154 -9.31 -8.63 14.03
C TYR A 154 -9.03 -9.98 13.38
N ASP A 155 -9.95 -10.94 13.51
CA ASP A 155 -9.79 -12.29 12.97
C ASP A 155 -9.69 -12.28 11.44
N PHE A 156 -10.50 -11.45 10.78
CA PHE A 156 -10.43 -11.25 9.33
C PHE A 156 -9.05 -10.72 8.91
N LEU A 157 -8.55 -9.65 9.54
CA LEU A 157 -7.23 -9.10 9.21
C LEU A 157 -6.10 -10.07 9.55
N TYR A 158 -6.24 -10.86 10.61
CA TYR A 158 -5.25 -11.86 10.99
C TYR A 158 -5.18 -12.97 9.94
N GLN A 159 -6.33 -13.40 9.43
CA GLN A 159 -6.41 -14.34 8.32
C GLN A 159 -5.79 -13.77 7.04
N MET A 160 -6.12 -12.52 6.69
CA MET A 160 -5.53 -11.81 5.56
C MET A 160 -3.99 -11.74 5.67
N LYS A 161 -3.47 -11.43 6.86
CA LYS A 161 -2.03 -11.46 7.15
C LYS A 161 -1.43 -12.85 6.89
N CYS A 162 -2.07 -13.91 7.40
CA CYS A 162 -1.60 -15.28 7.20
C CYS A 162 -1.56 -15.65 5.71
N THR A 163 -2.60 -15.31 4.95
CA THR A 163 -2.68 -15.56 3.50
C THR A 163 -1.61 -14.77 2.75
N LEU A 164 -1.42 -13.49 3.05
CA LEU A 164 -0.35 -12.67 2.44
C LEU A 164 1.04 -13.25 2.73
N VAL A 165 1.32 -13.64 3.98
CA VAL A 165 2.60 -14.27 4.34
C VAL A 165 2.78 -15.61 3.62
N HIS A 166 1.71 -16.38 3.43
CA HIS A 166 1.75 -17.62 2.65
C HIS A 166 2.07 -17.34 1.18
N LEU A 167 1.35 -16.42 0.53
CA LEU A 167 1.58 -16.01 -0.86
C LEU A 167 3.03 -15.56 -1.09
N ARG A 168 3.55 -14.71 -0.19
CA ARG A 168 4.95 -14.25 -0.25
C ARG A 168 5.95 -15.41 -0.23
N ARG A 169 5.72 -16.44 0.61
CA ARG A 169 6.58 -17.63 0.67
C ARG A 169 6.44 -18.46 -0.60
N SER A 170 5.21 -18.77 -1.02
CA SER A 170 4.94 -19.61 -2.18
C SER A 170 5.55 -19.04 -3.47
N LEU A 171 5.32 -17.75 -3.73
CA LEU A 171 5.87 -17.05 -4.89
C LEU A 171 7.40 -16.92 -4.84
N SER A 172 7.99 -16.72 -3.66
CA SER A 172 9.47 -16.68 -3.51
C SER A 172 10.15 -17.99 -3.86
N THR A 173 9.44 -19.13 -3.71
CA THR A 173 9.96 -20.46 -4.07
C THR A 173 9.75 -20.82 -5.53
N GLY A 174 9.21 -19.89 -6.34
CA GLY A 174 8.93 -20.10 -7.77
C GLY A 174 7.78 -21.08 -8.02
N ARG A 175 6.97 -21.40 -7.01
CA ARG A 175 5.77 -22.21 -7.21
C ARG A 175 4.74 -21.38 -7.97
N MET A 176 4.08 -22.03 -8.93
CA MET A 176 2.89 -21.47 -9.56
C MET A 176 1.87 -21.18 -8.46
N VAL A 177 1.44 -19.93 -8.36
CA VAL A 177 0.35 -19.53 -7.47
C VAL A 177 -0.76 -19.06 -8.38
N LYS A 178 -1.79 -19.88 -8.53
CA LYS A 178 -3.09 -19.39 -8.94
C LYS A 178 -3.83 -18.95 -7.68
N ALA A 179 -4.59 -17.87 -7.76
CA ALA A 179 -5.50 -17.54 -6.68
C ALA A 179 -6.65 -18.55 -6.70
N HIS A 180 -6.88 -19.24 -5.59
CA HIS A 180 -7.93 -20.25 -5.46
C HIS A 180 -9.13 -19.72 -4.66
N THR A 181 -8.93 -18.60 -3.96
CA THR A 181 -9.91 -17.97 -3.08
C THR A 181 -10.02 -16.47 -3.39
N VAL A 182 -11.16 -15.86 -3.11
CA VAL A 182 -11.33 -14.39 -3.24
C VAL A 182 -10.34 -13.63 -2.35
N MET A 183 -10.00 -14.17 -1.17
CA MET A 183 -8.99 -13.59 -0.28
C MET A 183 -7.62 -13.50 -0.96
N GLU A 184 -7.21 -14.52 -1.73
CA GLU A 184 -5.95 -14.50 -2.46
C GLU A 184 -5.97 -13.50 -3.61
N GLU A 185 -7.03 -13.46 -4.41
CA GLU A 185 -7.19 -12.45 -5.47
C GLU A 185 -7.16 -11.03 -4.90
N LEU A 186 -7.90 -10.80 -3.81
CA LEU A 186 -7.95 -9.51 -3.13
C LEU A 186 -6.58 -9.08 -2.61
N ILE A 187 -5.82 -9.97 -2.00
CA ILE A 187 -4.48 -9.64 -1.53
C ILE A 187 -3.55 -9.32 -2.70
N ILE A 188 -3.61 -10.08 -3.80
CA ILE A 188 -2.76 -9.85 -4.98
C ILE A 188 -3.10 -8.52 -5.65
N TYR A 189 -4.40 -8.23 -5.81
CA TYR A 189 -4.90 -6.96 -6.31
C TYR A 189 -4.44 -5.79 -5.45
N LEU A 190 -4.64 -5.86 -4.12
CA LEU A 190 -4.20 -4.80 -3.20
C LEU A 190 -2.69 -4.61 -3.19
N CYS A 191 -1.89 -5.68 -3.35
CA CYS A 191 -0.46 -5.54 -3.53
C CYS A 191 -0.13 -4.72 -4.80
N ASN A 192 -0.86 -4.91 -5.89
CA ASN A 192 -0.66 -4.11 -7.09
C ASN A 192 -1.02 -2.63 -6.85
N GLU A 193 -2.19 -2.36 -6.27
CA GLU A 193 -2.64 -0.99 -5.97
C GLU A 193 -1.63 -0.24 -5.06
N GLU A 194 -1.18 -0.88 -3.97
CA GLU A 194 -0.21 -0.27 -3.06
C GLU A 194 1.15 -0.05 -3.73
N ALA A 195 1.57 -0.96 -4.61
CA ALA A 195 2.81 -0.78 -5.36
C ALA A 195 2.70 0.39 -6.35
N MET A 196 1.57 0.52 -7.05
CA MET A 196 1.32 1.63 -7.95
C MET A 196 1.32 2.96 -7.19
N ALA A 197 0.60 3.05 -6.07
CA ALA A 197 0.60 4.22 -5.21
C ALA A 197 2.02 4.55 -4.68
N PHE A 198 2.81 3.54 -4.33
CA PHE A 198 4.20 3.72 -3.91
C PHE A 198 5.10 4.24 -5.04
N MET A 199 5.00 3.66 -6.24
CA MET A 199 5.80 4.02 -7.41
C MET A 199 5.44 5.44 -7.92
N GLU A 200 4.17 5.82 -7.88
CA GLU A 200 3.71 7.17 -8.22
C GLU A 200 4.32 8.25 -7.30
N VAL A 201 4.50 7.92 -6.02
CA VAL A 201 4.99 8.86 -5.00
C VAL A 201 6.51 8.98 -4.96
N SER A 202 7.24 7.93 -5.35
CA SER A 202 8.68 7.82 -5.14
C SER A 202 9.56 8.53 -6.18
N ASP A 203 9.00 9.01 -7.31
CA ASP A 203 9.77 9.48 -8.49
C ASP A 203 10.82 8.44 -8.97
N GLU A 204 10.72 7.22 -8.42
CA GLU A 204 11.51 6.04 -8.75
C GLU A 204 10.94 5.51 -10.05
N ARG A 205 11.45 6.06 -11.15
CA ARG A 205 11.27 5.43 -12.45
C ARG A 205 11.89 4.05 -12.34
N VAL A 206 11.08 3.01 -12.47
CA VAL A 206 11.57 1.77 -13.07
C VAL A 206 12.17 2.23 -14.40
N ALA A 207 13.50 2.30 -14.49
CA ALA A 207 14.20 2.81 -15.66
C ALA A 207 13.86 1.90 -16.84
N THR A 208 12.77 2.22 -17.53
CA THR A 208 12.39 1.54 -18.75
C THR A 208 13.23 2.16 -19.84
N ASP A 209 14.31 1.48 -20.23
CA ASP A 209 14.72 1.54 -21.62
C ASP A 209 13.45 1.26 -22.44
N SER A 210 13.00 2.29 -23.14
CA SER A 210 11.66 2.48 -23.68
C SER A 210 11.33 1.57 -24.86
N LYS A 211 11.89 0.35 -24.89
CA LYS A 211 11.80 -0.52 -26.06
C LYS A 211 11.53 -2.00 -25.79
N ASN A 212 11.49 -2.53 -24.56
CA ASN A 212 11.48 -4.01 -24.47
C ASN A 212 10.91 -4.75 -23.24
N LEU A 213 9.98 -4.22 -22.45
CA LEU A 213 9.25 -5.07 -21.49
C LEU A 213 7.78 -4.65 -21.39
N GLY A 214 6.90 -5.54 -21.84
CA GLY A 214 5.44 -5.39 -21.89
C GLY A 214 4.89 -4.93 -20.54
N TYR A 215 4.45 -3.69 -20.52
CA TYR A 215 3.72 -3.12 -19.42
C TYR A 215 2.25 -3.52 -19.62
N SER A 216 1.78 -4.47 -18.83
CA SER A 216 0.37 -4.58 -18.52
C SER A 216 0.22 -3.97 -17.13
N GLU A 217 -0.39 -2.79 -17.02
CA GLU A 217 -0.86 -2.25 -15.72
C GLU A 217 -1.85 -3.24 -15.06
N ASP A 218 -2.32 -4.19 -15.86
CA ASP A 218 -3.40 -5.15 -15.64
C ASP A 218 -2.86 -6.57 -15.45
N TRP A 219 -1.58 -6.76 -15.09
CA TRP A 219 -0.99 -8.10 -14.92
C TRP A 219 -1.75 -8.99 -13.92
N VAL A 220 -2.42 -8.35 -12.96
CA VAL A 220 -3.29 -9.01 -11.99
C VAL A 220 -4.50 -9.64 -12.70
N PHE A 221 -5.12 -8.93 -13.63
CA PHE A 221 -6.25 -9.43 -14.44
C PHE A 221 -5.78 -10.47 -15.46
N ASP A 222 -4.59 -10.30 -16.05
CA ASP A 222 -3.95 -11.33 -16.87
C ASP A 222 -3.68 -12.62 -16.05
N MET A 223 -3.41 -12.49 -14.75
CA MET A 223 -3.23 -13.64 -13.84
C MET A 223 -4.56 -14.29 -13.45
N PHE A 224 -5.61 -13.51 -13.28
CA PHE A 224 -6.94 -13.99 -12.88
C PHE A 224 -7.75 -14.52 -14.06
N ASP A 225 -7.42 -14.13 -15.29
CA ASP A 225 -8.19 -14.41 -16.52
C ASP A 225 -9.61 -13.78 -16.51
N ASP A 226 -9.80 -12.74 -15.68
CA ASP A 226 -11.03 -11.97 -15.54
C ASP A 226 -10.80 -10.59 -14.86
N GLU A 227 -11.88 -9.82 -14.71
CA GLU A 227 -11.93 -8.56 -13.94
C GLU A 227 -13.01 -8.66 -12.83
N ASP A 228 -13.28 -9.87 -12.36
CA ASP A 228 -14.42 -10.17 -11.49
C ASP A 228 -14.26 -9.50 -10.12
N ILE A 229 -13.02 -9.37 -9.63
CA ILE A 229 -12.74 -8.67 -8.39
C ILE A 229 -13.22 -7.20 -8.41
N ILE A 230 -12.99 -6.49 -9.52
CA ILE A 230 -13.46 -5.10 -9.67
C ILE A 230 -14.98 -5.09 -9.84
N THR A 231 -15.47 -5.96 -10.73
CA THR A 231 -16.88 -6.04 -11.08
C THR A 231 -17.76 -6.35 -9.88
N PHE A 232 -17.34 -7.24 -9.00
CA PHE A 232 -18.16 -7.70 -7.88
C PHE A 232 -17.86 -6.99 -6.56
N LEU A 233 -16.63 -6.57 -6.29
CA LEU A 233 -16.28 -5.95 -5.01
C LEU A 233 -16.23 -4.42 -5.04
N TYR A 234 -16.02 -3.79 -6.21
CA TYR A 234 -15.78 -2.35 -6.30
C TYR A 234 -16.78 -1.58 -7.20
N SER A 235 -17.75 -2.26 -7.83
CA SER A 235 -18.72 -1.63 -8.75
C SER A 235 -19.94 -0.95 -8.08
N ASN A 236 -19.98 -0.89 -6.75
CA ASN A 236 -21.14 -0.43 -5.96
C ASN A 236 -22.42 -1.26 -6.18
N SER A 237 -22.26 -2.55 -6.50
CA SER A 237 -23.35 -3.52 -6.54
C SER A 237 -23.47 -4.22 -5.18
N ASN A 238 -24.68 -4.61 -4.79
CA ASN A 238 -24.88 -5.44 -3.61
C ASN A 238 -24.93 -6.91 -4.04
N LEU A 239 -23.99 -7.71 -3.54
CA LEU A 239 -23.97 -9.15 -3.75
C LEU A 239 -24.97 -9.88 -2.85
N GLU A 240 -25.63 -10.90 -3.40
CA GLU A 240 -26.45 -11.86 -2.67
C GLU A 240 -25.59 -12.87 -1.91
N GLU A 241 -26.13 -13.51 -0.87
CA GLU A 241 -25.37 -14.41 0.01
C GLU A 241 -24.82 -15.65 -0.71
N ASP A 242 -25.44 -16.09 -1.81
CA ASP A 242 -25.03 -17.24 -2.62
C ASP A 242 -23.95 -16.90 -3.66
N HIS A 243 -23.59 -15.61 -3.78
CA HIS A 243 -22.60 -15.17 -4.76
C HIS A 243 -21.17 -15.57 -4.32
N PRO A 244 -20.31 -16.10 -5.21
CA PRO A 244 -18.93 -16.50 -4.87
C PRO A 244 -18.10 -15.41 -4.18
N TYR A 245 -18.27 -14.15 -4.61
CA TYR A 245 -17.61 -12.98 -4.02
C TYR A 245 -18.28 -12.43 -2.75
N PHE A 246 -19.34 -13.06 -2.23
CA PHE A 246 -19.92 -12.66 -0.95
C PHE A 246 -18.97 -13.00 0.20
N PHE A 247 -18.90 -12.14 1.22
CA PHE A 247 -17.87 -12.19 2.26
C PHE A 247 -17.65 -13.55 2.94
N THR A 248 -18.71 -14.33 3.17
CA THR A 248 -18.62 -15.64 3.83
C THR A 248 -17.81 -16.65 3.03
N HIS A 249 -17.73 -16.46 1.72
CA HIS A 249 -17.07 -17.36 0.78
C HIS A 249 -15.60 -17.01 0.53
N TRP A 250 -15.08 -15.90 1.06
CA TRP A 250 -13.77 -15.38 0.64
C TRP A 250 -12.58 -16.30 0.89
N ASN A 251 -12.73 -17.27 1.80
CA ASN A 251 -11.69 -18.23 2.15
C ASN A 251 -11.95 -19.63 1.58
N GLU A 252 -13.08 -19.83 0.91
CA GLU A 252 -13.41 -21.09 0.27
C GLU A 252 -12.62 -21.20 -1.03
N GLN A 253 -12.07 -22.39 -1.29
CA GLN A 253 -11.46 -22.67 -2.57
C GLN A 253 -12.56 -22.82 -3.62
N GLN A 254 -12.59 -21.89 -4.56
CA GLN A 254 -13.64 -21.78 -5.58
C GLN A 254 -13.05 -21.64 -6.98
N PHE A 255 -11.80 -21.16 -7.10
CA PHE A 255 -11.16 -20.90 -8.37
C PHE A 255 -10.11 -21.95 -8.70
N TYR A 256 -9.97 -22.25 -9.99
CA TYR A 256 -8.95 -23.16 -10.52
C TYR A 256 -8.84 -24.48 -9.75
N MET A 257 -9.98 -25.03 -9.36
CA MET A 257 -10.07 -26.36 -8.77
C MET A 257 -9.71 -27.37 -9.86
N ASP A 258 -8.57 -28.04 -9.72
CA ASP A 258 -8.29 -29.20 -10.56
C ASP A 258 -9.42 -30.21 -10.32
N ASN A 259 -10.14 -30.59 -11.38
CA ASN A 259 -11.05 -31.72 -11.31
C ASN A 259 -10.19 -32.96 -11.04
N GLU A 260 -10.34 -33.58 -9.87
CA GLU A 260 -9.79 -34.91 -9.57
C GLU A 260 -10.17 -35.95 -10.64
#